data_AF-A0A258M4C2-F1
#
_entry.id   AF-A0A258M4C2-F1
#
_cell.length_a   1.000
_cell.length_b   1.000
_cell.length_c   1.000
_cell.angle_alpha   90.00
_cell.angle_beta   90.00
_cell.angle_gamma   90.00
#
_symmetry.space_group_name_H-M   'P 1'
#
loop_
_entity.id
_entity.type
_entity.pdbx_description
1 polymer ?
#
loop_
_entity_poly.entity_id
_entity_poly.type
_entity_poly.pdbx_seq_one_letter_code
_entity_poly.pdbx_strand_id
1 'polypeptide(L)' 'ITVLEAGKRPVSAVADHYEVRNVVSVTAALDTTCSASMLFDPDHGLEERILREQFVY' A
#
# COMPACT_ATOMS: atom_id res chain seq x y z
N ILE A 1 -9.49 7.52 6.35
CA ILE A 1 -9.44 8.55 5.29
C ILE A 1 -10.87 8.92 4.91
N THR A 2 -11.16 10.21 4.78
CA THR A 2 -12.45 10.72 4.28
C THR A 2 -12.21 11.54 3.03
N VAL A 3 -12.99 11.30 1.97
CA VAL A 3 -12.77 11.94 0.66
C VAL A 3 -13.42 13.33 0.63
N LEU A 4 -12.65 14.33 0.20
CA LEU A 4 -13.11 15.71 0.09
C LEU A 4 -13.81 15.92 -1.26
N GLU A 5 -14.98 16.56 -1.22
CA GLU A 5 -15.79 16.83 -2.42
C GLU A 5 -16.01 15.59 -3.31
N ALA A 6 -16.34 14.43 -2.74
CA ALA A 6 -16.34 13.13 -3.43
C ALA A 6 -17.10 13.10 -4.78
N GLY A 7 -18.17 13.90 -4.94
CA GLY A 7 -18.90 14.02 -6.22
C GLY A 7 -18.15 14.78 -7.31
N LYS A 8 -17.23 15.69 -6.96
CA LYS A 8 -16.37 16.44 -7.90
C LYS A 8 -14.99 15.79 -8.06
N ARG A 9 -14.53 15.10 -7.01
CA ARG A 9 -13.21 14.47 -6.90
C ARG A 9 -13.39 12.99 -6.57
N PRO A 10 -13.80 12.16 -7.55
CA PRO A 10 -13.94 10.74 -7.32
C PRO A 10 -12.57 10.11 -7.02
N VAL A 11 -12.54 9.22 -6.03
CA VAL A 11 -11.34 8.48 -5.61
C VAL A 11 -11.65 6.99 -5.64
N SER A 12 -10.65 6.19 -6.04
CA SER A 12 -10.68 4.72 -5.92
C SER A 12 -9.90 4.26 -4.70
N ALA A 13 -10.39 3.22 -4.03
CA ALA A 13 -9.63 2.45 -3.04
C ALA A 13 -9.25 1.11 -3.67
N VAL A 14 -7.95 0.76 -3.63
CA VAL A 14 -7.39 -0.45 -4.25
C VAL A 14 -6.64 -1.25 -3.21
N ALA A 15 -6.88 -2.56 -3.17
CA ALA A 15 -6.13 -3.54 -2.40
C ALA A 15 -5.80 -4.73 -3.30
N ASP A 16 -4.51 -4.93 -3.58
CA ASP A 16 -3.99 -5.90 -4.56
C ASP A 16 -4.71 -5.80 -5.93
N HIS A 17 -5.59 -6.75 -6.22
CA HIS A 17 -6.35 -6.84 -7.47
C HIS A 17 -7.81 -6.37 -7.34
N TYR A 18 -8.22 -5.94 -6.15
CA TYR A 18 -9.58 -5.51 -5.88
C TYR A 18 -9.68 -3.98 -5.84
N GLU A 19 -10.54 -3.42 -6.70
CA GLU A 19 -10.80 -1.97 -6.79
C GLU A 19 -12.25 -1.66 -6.41
N VAL A 20 -12.43 -0.66 -5.54
CA VAL A 20 -13.72 0.00 -5.28
C VAL A 20 -13.65 1.45 -5.75
N ARG A 21 -14.58 1.85 -6.62
CA ARG A 21 -14.65 3.21 -7.19
C ARG A 21 -15.62 4.12 -6.43
N ASN A 22 -15.44 5.43 -6.57
CA ASN A 22 -16.31 6.46 -5.99
C ASN A 22 -16.48 6.33 -4.47
N VAL A 23 -15.37 6.08 -3.78
CA VAL A 23 -15.38 5.86 -2.33
C VAL A 23 -15.52 7.19 -1.59
N VAL A 24 -16.32 7.22 -0.53
CA VAL A 24 -16.50 8.41 0.34
C VAL A 24 -15.61 8.36 1.59
N SER A 25 -15.27 7.17 2.06
CA SER A 25 -14.42 6.96 3.23
C SER A 25 -13.75 5.59 3.18
N VAL A 26 -12.53 5.50 3.71
CA VAL A 26 -11.74 4.26 3.84
C VAL A 26 -11.22 4.14 5.27
N THR A 27 -11.37 2.96 5.85
CA THR A 27 -10.70 2.56 7.10
C THR A 27 -9.79 1.38 6.80
N ALA A 28 -8.55 1.44 7.28
CA ALA A 28 -7.59 0.36 7.19
C ALA A 28 -6.98 0.13 8.56
N ALA A 29 -6.69 -1.13 8.88
CA ALA A 29 -6.02 -1.54 10.11
C ALA A 29 -4.96 -2.58 9.76
N LEU A 30 -3.85 -2.57 10.49
CA LEU A 30 -2.79 -3.56 10.37
C LEU A 30 -2.98 -4.63 11.46
N ASP A 31 -2.92 -5.89 11.08
CA ASP A 31 -2.80 -6.99 12.03
C ASP A 31 -1.32 -7.16 12.43
N THR A 32 -1.01 -6.89 13.70
CA THR A 32 0.34 -6.98 14.25
C THR A 32 0.69 -8.37 14.78
N THR A 33 -0.25 -9.32 14.72
CA THR A 33 -0.04 -10.71 15.16
C THR A 33 0.51 -11.61 14.06
N CYS A 34 0.39 -11.19 12.80
CA CYS A 34 0.92 -11.91 11.66
C CYS A 34 2.37 -11.48 11.36
N SER A 35 3.27 -12.46 11.19
CA SER A 35 4.66 -12.21 10.81
C SER A 35 5.11 -13.19 9.72
N ALA A 36 5.95 -12.71 8.81
CA ALA A 36 6.58 -13.53 7.78
C ALA A 36 8.11 -13.47 7.91
N SER A 37 8.78 -14.61 7.73
CA SER A 37 10.24 -14.67 7.63
C SER A 37 10.67 -14.50 6.19
N MET A 38 11.40 -13.41 5.89
CA MET A 38 11.95 -13.15 4.57
C MET A 38 13.44 -13.43 4.56
N LEU A 39 13.89 -14.29 3.66
CA LEU A 39 15.32 -14.55 3.42
C LEU A 39 15.81 -13.61 2.32
N PHE A 40 16.96 -12.98 2.56
CA PHE A 40 17.65 -12.14 1.58
C PHE A 40 19.14 -12.44 1.60
N ASP A 41 19.81 -12.09 0.50
CA ASP A 41 21.24 -12.25 0.35
C ASP A 41 21.97 -11.17 1.18
N PRO A 42 22.91 -11.53 2.07
CA PRO A 42 23.66 -10.56 2.86
C PRO A 42 24.46 -9.55 2.03
N ASP A 43 24.88 -9.89 0.80
CA ASP A 43 25.61 -8.99 -0.09
C ASP A 43 24.69 -8.01 -0.85
N HIS A 44 23.37 -8.24 -0.81
CA HIS A 44 22.35 -7.40 -1.44
C HIS A 44 21.22 -7.11 -0.45
N GLY A 45 21.44 -6.12 0.41
CA GLY A 45 20.54 -5.77 1.50
C GLY A 45 19.11 -5.49 1.03
N LEU A 46 18.13 -6.01 1.79
CA LEU A 46 16.71 -5.80 1.53
C LEU A 46 16.35 -4.30 1.48
N GLU A 47 16.99 -3.48 2.32
CA GLU A 47 16.78 -2.02 2.36
C GLU A 47 17.13 -1.35 1.03
N GLU A 48 18.25 -1.73 0.41
CA GLU A 48 18.65 -1.19 -0.89
C GLU A 48 17.68 -1.63 -1.99
N ARG A 49 17.16 -2.86 -1.94
CA ARG A 49 16.14 -3.33 -2.89
C ARG A 49 14.83 -2.58 -2.72
N ILE A 50 14.35 -2.37 -1.49
CA ILE A 50 13.13 -1.61 -1.20
C ILE A 50 13.25 -0.18 -1.74
N LEU A 51 14.37 0.49 -1.48
CA LEU A 51 14.58 1.86 -1.95
C LEU A 51 14.57 1.95 -3.48
N ARG A 52 15.22 0.99 -4.16
CA ARG A 52 15.23 0.94 -5.63
C ARG A 52 13.84 0.72 -6.21
N GLU A 53 13.06 -0.20 -5.66
CA GLU A 53 11.72 -0.54 -6.17
C GLU A 53 10.67 0.55 -5.90
N GLN A 54 10.78 1.28 -4.79
CA GLN A 54 9.75 2.23 -4.36
C GLN A 54 9.99 3.67 -4.83
N PHE A 55 11.24 4.06 -5.16
CA PHE A 55 11.57 5.47 -5.38
C PHE A 55 12.45 5.75 -6.61
N VAL A 56 13.13 4.74 -7.16
CA VAL A 56 14.09 4.94 -8.25
C VAL A 56 13.48 4.60 -9.61
N TYR A 57 12.21 4.19 -9.65
CA TYR A 57 11.45 3.91 -10.86
C TYR A 57 10.07 4.56 -10.83
#